data_AF-A0A7R9YTI2-F1
#
_entry.id   AF-A0A7R9YTI2-F1
#
_cell.length_a   1.000
_cell.length_b   1.000
_cell.length_c   1.000
_cell.angle_alpha   90.00
_cell.angle_beta   90.00
_cell.angle_gamma   90.00
#
_symmetry.space_group_name_H-M   'P 1'
#
loop_
_entity.id
_entity.type
_entity.pdbx_description
1 polymer ?
#
loop_
_entity_poly.entity_id
_entity_poly.type
_entity_poly.pdbx_seq_one_letter_code
_entity_poly.pdbx_strand_id
1 'polypeptide(L)'
;MAARRWRVTLLSEMPPAGLVGVSPVCVLGYNMNRGQEIALRLRTDDLRGFRKYEAVRDTLVHELAHMVHDDHDAAFKALNSELRREVLAAAQGA
;
A
#
# COMPACT_ATOMS: atom_id res chain seq x y z
N MET A 1 -6.50 6.91 -8.78
CA MET A 1 -5.33 7.28 -9.61
C MET A 1 -5.66 8.42 -10.58
N ALA A 2 -6.51 8.21 -11.60
CA ALA A 2 -6.82 9.23 -12.61
C ALA A 2 -7.38 10.54 -12.04
N ALA A 3 -8.32 10.46 -11.09
CA ALA A 3 -8.93 11.62 -10.43
C ALA A 3 -7.91 12.57 -9.76
N ARG A 4 -6.73 12.05 -9.38
CA ARG A 4 -5.67 12.79 -8.68
C ARG A 4 -4.44 13.04 -9.55
N ARG A 5 -4.47 12.62 -10.82
CA ARG A 5 -3.32 12.67 -11.74
C ARG A 5 -2.04 12.04 -11.15
N TRP A 6 -2.19 11.05 -10.28
CA TRP A 6 -1.06 10.32 -9.72
C TRP A 6 -0.49 9.31 -10.70
N ARG A 7 0.85 9.22 -10.73
CA ARG A 7 1.58 8.25 -11.53
C ARG A 7 2.56 7.51 -10.62
N VAL A 8 2.53 6.19 -10.70
CA VAL A 8 3.55 5.33 -10.12
C VAL A 8 4.39 4.80 -11.27
N THR A 9 5.70 5.03 -11.24
CA THR A 9 6.59 4.65 -12.34
C THR A 9 6.90 3.16 -12.30
N LEU A 10 7.14 2.60 -11.11
CA LEU A 10 7.36 1.19 -10.89
C LEU A 10 6.48 0.68 -9.74
N LEU A 11 5.77 -0.43 -9.98
CA LEU A 11 5.11 -1.21 -8.95
C LEU A 11 5.78 -2.59 -8.89
N SER A 12 6.40 -2.92 -7.77
CA SER A 12 7.25 -4.11 -7.63
C SER A 12 6.80 -5.00 -6.45
N GLU A 13 7.18 -6.28 -6.50
CA GLU A 13 7.07 -7.18 -5.34
C GLU A 13 8.33 -7.04 -4.48
N MET A 14 8.18 -6.89 -3.15
CA MET A 14 9.30 -6.98 -2.21
C MET A 14 9.34 -8.33 -1.49
N PRO A 15 10.54 -8.88 -1.22
CA PRO A 15 10.67 -10.10 -0.43
C PRO A 15 10.19 -9.88 1.00
N PRO A 16 9.76 -10.94 1.70
CA PRO A 16 9.45 -10.89 3.12
C PRO A 16 10.71 -10.55 3.95
N ALA A 17 10.98 -9.28 4.18
CA ALA A 17 11.98 -8.82 5.14
C ALA A 17 11.30 -8.61 6.50
N GLY A 18 11.66 -9.44 7.48
CA GLY A 18 11.04 -9.44 8.81
C GLY A 18 9.81 -10.34 8.91
N LEU A 19 9.63 -10.95 10.09
CA LEU A 19 8.53 -11.85 10.42
C LEU A 19 7.34 -11.04 10.95
N VAL A 20 6.15 -11.25 10.38
CA VAL A 20 4.92 -10.58 10.85
C VAL A 20 4.69 -10.94 12.32
N GLY A 21 4.69 -9.93 13.20
CA GLY A 21 4.42 -10.13 14.63
C GLY A 21 5.60 -10.62 15.47
N VAL A 22 6.79 -10.80 14.88
CA VAL A 22 8.03 -11.18 15.61
C VAL A 22 9.11 -10.11 15.48
N SER A 23 9.25 -9.52 14.28
CA SER A 23 10.16 -8.38 14.09
C SER A 23 9.51 -7.08 14.58
N PRO A 24 10.27 -6.16 15.20
CA PRO A 24 9.72 -4.88 15.71
C PRO A 24 9.12 -4.00 14.61
N VAL A 25 9.52 -4.21 13.35
CA VAL A 25 8.92 -3.60 12.18
C VAL A 25 8.70 -4.69 11.14
N CYS A 26 7.43 -4.98 10.83
CA CYS A 26 7.08 -5.81 9.68
C CYS A 26 6.57 -4.89 8.57
N VAL A 27 7.42 -4.61 7.58
CA VAL A 27 7.06 -3.76 6.44
C VAL A 27 6.26 -4.60 5.44
N LEU A 28 5.06 -4.12 5.10
CA LEU A 28 4.17 -4.76 4.12
C LEU A 28 4.21 -4.08 2.76
N GLY A 29 4.69 -2.86 2.70
CA GLY A 29 4.95 -2.09 1.50
C GLY A 29 5.74 -0.84 1.84
N TYR A 30 6.23 -0.16 0.81
CA TYR A 30 6.84 1.16 0.97
C TYR A 30 6.66 1.98 -0.31
N ASN A 31 6.77 3.29 -0.15
CA ASN A 31 6.76 4.26 -1.22
C ASN A 31 8.08 5.01 -1.32
N MET A 32 8.78 4.89 -2.45
CA MET A 32 10.00 5.66 -2.71
C MET A 32 9.71 6.88 -3.57
N ASN A 33 10.21 8.03 -3.11
CA ASN A 33 10.20 9.31 -3.83
C ASN A 33 8.83 9.68 -4.39
N ARG A 34 7.78 9.50 -3.58
CA ARG A 34 6.41 9.89 -3.92
C ARG A 34 5.98 9.35 -5.30
N GLY A 35 6.14 8.04 -5.50
CA GLY A 35 5.61 7.32 -6.66
C GLY A 35 6.64 6.99 -7.73
N GLN A 36 7.93 7.18 -7.44
CA GLN A 36 8.97 6.60 -8.28
C GLN A 36 8.87 5.07 -8.25
N GLU A 37 8.80 4.49 -7.05
CA GLU A 37 8.59 3.06 -6.85
C GLU A 37 7.66 2.81 -5.68
N ILE A 38 6.72 1.91 -5.87
CA ILE A 38 5.95 1.30 -4.78
C ILE A 38 6.27 -0.18 -4.78
N ALA A 39 6.74 -0.69 -3.65
CA ALA A 39 6.94 -2.13 -3.49
C ALA A 39 5.94 -2.68 -2.50
N LEU A 40 5.38 -3.86 -2.79
CA LEU A 40 4.40 -4.54 -1.95
C LEU A 40 4.85 -5.95 -1.63
N ARG A 41 4.65 -6.37 -0.39
CA ARG A 41 4.84 -7.76 0.02
C ARG A 41 3.62 -8.57 -0.38
N LEU A 42 3.72 -9.34 -1.45
CA LEU A 42 2.61 -10.15 -1.94
C LEU A 42 2.54 -11.53 -1.27
N ARG A 43 3.68 -12.06 -0.86
CA ARG A 43 3.79 -13.42 -0.30
C ARG A 43 3.60 -13.49 1.20
N THR A 44 3.14 -14.65 1.65
CA THR A 44 3.20 -15.09 3.04
C THR A 44 4.65 -15.33 3.47
N ASP A 45 4.87 -15.37 4.78
CA ASP A 45 6.21 -15.45 5.38
C ASP A 45 6.92 -16.77 5.05
N ASP A 46 6.16 -17.83 4.77
CA ASP A 46 6.66 -19.13 4.33
C ASP A 46 6.90 -19.22 2.81
N LEU A 47 6.64 -18.14 2.05
CA LEU A 47 6.71 -18.05 0.58
C LEU A 47 5.80 -19.04 -0.18
N ARG A 48 4.94 -19.79 0.51
CA ARG A 48 4.07 -20.82 -0.09
C ARG A 48 2.75 -20.29 -0.59
N GLY A 49 2.37 -19.09 -0.18
CA GLY A 49 1.09 -18.49 -0.52
C GLY A 49 1.17 -16.99 -0.77
N PHE A 50 0.02 -16.46 -1.15
CA PHE A 50 -0.19 -15.03 -1.33
C PHE A 50 -1.05 -14.48 -0.20
N ARG A 51 -0.83 -13.20 0.12
CA ARG A 51 -1.70 -12.45 1.03
C ARG A 51 -3.05 -12.25 0.38
N LYS A 52 -4.08 -12.10 1.22
CA LYS A 52 -5.44 -11.78 0.77
C LYS A 52 -5.42 -10.49 -0.05
N TYR A 53 -6.18 -10.48 -1.13
CA TYR A 53 -6.22 -9.34 -2.05
C TYR A 53 -6.62 -8.05 -1.32
N GLU A 54 -7.58 -8.12 -0.39
CA GLU A 54 -8.02 -6.97 0.39
C GLU A 54 -6.86 -6.38 1.21
N ALA A 55 -6.01 -7.22 1.80
CA ALA A 55 -4.85 -6.78 2.56
C ALA A 55 -3.77 -6.14 1.68
N VAL A 56 -3.53 -6.69 0.49
CA VAL A 56 -2.59 -6.13 -0.49
C VAL A 56 -3.09 -4.79 -1.00
N ARG A 57 -4.37 -4.71 -1.39
CA ARG A 57 -5.02 -3.47 -1.83
C ARG A 57 -4.95 -2.39 -0.75
N ASP A 58 -5.25 -2.75 0.49
CA ASP A 58 -5.23 -1.85 1.63
C ASP A 58 -3.83 -1.30 1.93
N THR A 59 -2.80 -2.12 1.71
CA THR A 59 -1.39 -1.71 1.77
C THR A 59 -1.05 -0.76 0.61
N LEU A 60 -1.44 -1.09 -0.62
CA LEU A 60 -1.22 -0.21 -1.76
C LEU A 60 -1.86 1.18 -1.56
N VAL A 61 -3.08 1.24 -1.02
CA VAL A 61 -3.75 2.51 -0.73
C VAL A 61 -2.99 3.32 0.33
N HIS A 62 -2.44 2.64 1.35
CA HIS A 62 -1.56 3.26 2.33
C HIS A 62 -0.32 3.86 1.67
N GLU A 63 0.36 3.10 0.80
CA GLU A 63 1.53 3.61 0.07
C GLU A 63 1.17 4.76 -0.86
N LEU A 64 -0.01 4.75 -1.49
CA LEU A 64 -0.46 5.88 -2.30
C LEU A 64 -0.72 7.14 -1.47
N ALA A 65 -1.13 7.03 -0.20
CA ALA A 65 -1.23 8.21 0.67
C ALA A 65 0.15 8.85 0.93
N HIS A 66 1.23 8.05 0.91
CA HIS A 66 2.60 8.53 0.93
C HIS A 66 3.04 9.32 -0.32
N MET A 67 2.19 9.45 -1.37
CA MET A 67 2.38 10.49 -2.39
C MET A 67 2.36 11.90 -1.80
N VAL A 68 1.57 12.11 -0.74
CA VAL A 68 1.25 13.44 -0.20
C VAL A 68 1.82 13.63 1.20
N HIS A 69 1.70 12.63 2.08
CA HIS A 69 2.10 12.73 3.48
C HIS A 69 3.14 11.67 3.83
N ASP A 70 4.30 12.08 4.36
CA ASP A 70 5.36 11.14 4.75
C ASP A 70 5.04 10.50 6.11
N ASP A 71 4.64 11.31 7.10
CA ASP A 71 4.30 10.85 8.45
C ASP A 71 2.85 10.34 8.57
N HIS A 72 2.61 9.40 9.50
CA HIS A 72 1.28 8.84 9.79
C HIS A 72 0.42 9.73 10.70
N ASP A 73 0.39 11.02 10.40
CA ASP A 73 -0.37 12.03 11.15
C ASP A 73 -1.88 11.98 10.86
N ALA A 74 -2.64 12.93 11.41
CA ALA A 74 -4.08 13.01 11.19
C ALA A 74 -4.45 13.26 9.72
N ALA A 75 -3.63 14.02 8.98
CA ALA A 75 -3.86 14.31 7.58
C ALA A 75 -3.63 13.06 6.71
N PHE A 76 -2.58 12.30 6.98
CA PHE A 76 -2.35 10.99 6.36
C PHE A 76 -3.55 10.06 6.59
N LYS A 77 -4.00 9.94 7.84
CA LYS A 77 -5.14 9.06 8.18
C LYS A 77 -6.41 9.47 7.46
N ALA A 78 -6.69 10.77 7.39
CA ALA A 78 -7.83 11.31 6.66
C ALA A 78 -7.78 10.97 5.16
N LEU A 79 -6.62 11.19 4.51
CA LEU A 79 -6.41 10.88 3.10
C LEU A 79 -6.51 9.38 2.84
N ASN A 80 -5.85 8.54 3.65
CA ASN A 80 -5.90 7.08 3.50
C ASN A 80 -7.34 6.55 3.65
N SER A 81 -8.12 7.08 4.61
CA SER A 81 -9.54 6.74 4.76
C SER A 81 -10.38 7.19 3.57
N GLU A 82 -10.11 8.35 2.98
CA GLU A 82 -10.76 8.83 1.76
C GLU A 82 -10.48 7.91 0.58
N LEU A 83 -9.21 7.63 0.29
CA LEU A 83 -8.80 6.75 -0.81
C LEU A 83 -9.41 5.35 -0.68
N ARG A 84 -9.49 4.80 0.54
CA ARG A 84 -10.14 3.52 0.80
C ARG A 84 -11.60 3.52 0.39
N ARG A 85 -12.36 4.58 0.71
CA ARG A 85 -13.76 4.71 0.28
C ARG A 85 -13.89 4.81 -1.24
N GLU A 86 -13.02 5.59 -1.89
CA GLU A 86 -13.01 5.71 -3.36
C GLU A 86 -12.75 4.37 -4.05
N VAL A 87 -11.77 3.60 -3.56
CA VAL A 87 -11.43 2.28 -4.10
C VAL A 87 -12.56 1.29 -3.91
N LEU A 88 -13.21 1.28 -2.74
CA LEU A 88 -14.36 0.40 -2.49
C LEU A 88 -15.56 0.75 -3.38
N ALA A 89 -15.83 2.04 -3.59
CA ALA A 89 -16.89 2.49 -4.48
C ALA A 89 -16.60 2.09 -5.94
N ALA A 90 -15.35 2.27 -6.39
CA ALA A 90 -14.95 1.89 -7.74
C ALA A 90 -15.02 0.37 -7.99
N ALA A 91 -14.73 -0.45 -6.97
CA ALA A 91 -14.81 -1.91 -7.07
C ALA A 91 -16.26 -2.46 -7.09
N GLN A 92 -17.24 -1.68 -6.61
CA GLN A 92 -18.66 -2.06 -6.62
C GLN A 92 -19.39 -1.63 -7.90
N GLY A 93 -18.79 -0.73 -8.68
CA GLY A 93 -19.34 -0.25 -9.96
C GLY A 93 -18.71 -0.89 -11.19
N ALA A 94 -17.92 -1.96 -11.03
CA ALA A 94 -17.20 -2.67 -12.09
C ALA A 94 -17.79 -4.06 -12.35
#